data_AF-A0A081BWH8-F1
#
_entry.id   AF-A0A081BWH8-F1
#
_cell.length_a   1.000
_cell.length_b   1.000
_cell.length_c   1.000
_cell.angle_alpha   90.00
_cell.angle_beta   90.00
_cell.angle_gamma   90.00
#
_symmetry.space_group_name_H-M   'P 1'
#
loop_
_entity.id
_entity.type
_entity.pdbx_description
1 polymer ?
#
loop_
_entity_poly.entity_id
_entity_poly.type
_entity_poly.pdbx_seq_one_letter_code
_entity_poly.pdbx_strand_id
1 'polypeptide(L)'
;MTYLQENKRKMSTCLLIVMIGIFGSILVQPVAAADSPIVYLFWSANCPACEEEKEFLHELQQNYPQIEMRWFDVGARPEFVDLAMLLCERQKINAPSIPLTFLGNWSLVGFQQRETGGAQIEEQVRLCLQQGCQDALLALGPRQSVLNIRNEANLHIPAGWEHYPAVAPQQSGSQTAQRTDKIIVYYLHGKARCASCETIEAYTRETVRDAFADELKTGQLELKVLNVETPENKHFIKEYQLYSQSVVLSDVHGEQEVRWKNLPRIWELLYDKTAFKQYLQSEITAYLQEGRS
;
A
#
# COMPACT_ATOMS: atom_id res chain seq x y z
N MET A 1 28.19 85.11 43.50
CA MET A 1 27.06 85.55 42.65
C MET A 1 27.06 84.75 41.37
N THR A 2 25.89 84.15 41.07
CA THR A 2 25.30 83.83 39.73
C THR A 2 26.04 82.84 38.80
N TYR A 3 25.46 81.65 38.53
CA TYR A 3 24.41 81.29 37.53
C TYR A 3 25.02 80.86 36.18
N LEU A 4 25.00 79.55 35.87
CA LEU A 4 24.23 78.87 34.80
C LEU A 4 24.77 79.04 33.36
N GLN A 5 25.01 77.94 32.62
CA GLN A 5 24.00 77.25 31.79
C GLN A 5 24.61 76.11 30.93
N GLU A 6 23.85 75.03 30.78
CA GLU A 6 24.03 73.86 29.92
C GLU A 6 23.85 74.16 28.41
N ASN A 7 24.41 73.32 27.52
CA ASN A 7 23.62 72.55 26.52
C ASN A 7 24.43 71.43 25.79
N LYS A 8 24.17 70.17 26.16
CA LYS A 8 23.78 68.96 25.36
C LYS A 8 24.33 68.81 23.91
N ARG A 9 24.72 67.64 23.38
CA ARG A 9 24.22 66.25 23.57
C ARG A 9 25.12 65.22 22.83
N LYS A 10 25.65 64.25 23.59
CA LYS A 10 25.69 62.77 23.37
C LYS A 10 26.51 62.17 22.18
N MET A 11 27.56 61.36 22.44
CA MET A 11 27.56 59.91 22.85
C MET A 11 27.67 59.03 21.59
N SER A 12 28.49 57.99 21.40
CA SER A 12 29.55 57.32 22.17
C SER A 12 30.05 56.13 21.31
N THR A 13 31.35 55.81 21.43
CA THR A 13 31.93 54.44 21.46
C THR A 13 31.99 53.53 20.22
N CYS A 14 33.23 53.10 19.93
CA CYS A 14 33.72 51.81 19.41
C CYS A 14 33.26 51.25 18.06
N LEU A 15 34.13 51.43 17.06
CA LEU A 15 34.18 50.67 15.82
C LEU A 15 35.02 49.39 16.03
N LEU A 16 34.37 48.25 16.29
CA LEU A 16 34.98 46.91 16.21
C LEU A 16 33.86 45.84 16.13
N ILE A 17 33.23 45.74 14.96
CA ILE A 17 32.19 44.73 14.66
C ILE A 17 32.89 43.44 14.21
N VAL A 18 33.18 42.58 15.18
CA VAL A 18 32.62 41.23 15.29
C VAL A 18 32.72 40.33 14.04
N MET A 19 33.74 39.45 14.04
CA MET A 19 33.73 38.14 13.38
C MET A 19 32.68 37.22 14.02
N ILE A 20 31.41 37.30 13.59
CA ILE A 20 30.38 36.31 13.95
C ILE A 20 29.77 35.72 12.68
N GLY A 21 30.07 34.44 12.46
CA GLY A 21 29.13 33.45 11.95
C GLY A 21 28.47 33.72 10.59
N ILE A 22 29.20 33.55 9.50
CA ILE A 22 28.60 33.08 8.23
C ILE A 22 28.41 31.56 8.35
N PHE A 23 27.62 31.11 9.33
CA PHE A 23 27.02 29.79 9.27
C PHE A 23 25.67 30.03 8.61
N GLY A 24 25.68 29.96 7.27
CA GLY A 24 24.51 30.17 6.45
C GLY A 24 23.35 29.34 7.00
N SER A 25 22.34 30.02 7.51
CA SER A 25 21.05 29.43 7.83
C SER A 25 20.41 29.03 6.51
N ILE A 26 20.80 27.86 6.00
CA ILE A 26 20.08 27.18 4.93
C ILE A 26 18.71 26.88 5.52
N LEU A 27 17.72 27.68 5.13
CA LEU A 27 16.31 27.28 5.23
C LEU A 27 16.17 26.02 4.39
N VAL A 28 16.26 24.87 5.04
CA VAL A 28 15.81 23.60 4.47
C VAL A 28 14.30 23.76 4.32
N GLN A 29 13.85 24.10 3.11
CA GLN A 29 12.42 24.03 2.81
C GLN A 29 11.99 22.57 2.99
N PRO A 30 10.80 22.32 3.56
CA PRO A 30 10.25 20.97 3.56
C PRO A 30 10.08 20.56 2.11
N VAL A 31 10.87 19.58 1.66
CA VAL A 31 10.59 18.87 0.42
C VAL A 31 9.20 18.28 0.59
N ALA A 32 8.24 18.75 -0.20
CA ALA A 32 6.94 18.13 -0.26
C ALA A 32 7.15 16.64 -0.53
N ALA A 33 6.57 15.77 0.30
CA ALA A 33 6.64 14.34 0.07
C ALA A 33 6.07 14.08 -1.33
N ALA A 34 6.95 13.71 -2.27
CA ALA A 34 6.53 13.33 -3.61
C ALA A 34 5.68 12.06 -3.45
N ASP A 35 4.49 12.06 -4.07
CA ASP A 35 3.66 10.86 -4.11
C ASP A 35 4.49 9.69 -4.65
N SER A 36 4.45 8.55 -3.96
CA SER A 36 5.18 7.35 -4.35
C SER A 36 4.82 6.94 -5.78
N PRO A 37 5.80 6.65 -6.66
CA PRO A 37 5.51 6.12 -7.97
C PRO A 37 4.75 4.79 -7.87
N ILE A 38 3.70 4.64 -8.67
CA ILE A 38 2.86 3.46 -8.68
C ILE A 38 3.11 2.66 -9.96
N VAL A 39 3.59 1.43 -9.81
CA VAL A 39 3.79 0.46 -10.89
C VAL A 39 2.53 -0.39 -11.04
N TYR A 40 1.87 -0.27 -12.18
CA TYR A 40 0.70 -1.09 -12.52
C TYR A 40 1.14 -2.27 -13.37
N LEU A 41 0.70 -3.49 -13.04
CA LEU A 41 0.91 -4.69 -13.86
C LEU A 41 -0.43 -5.31 -14.21
N PHE A 42 -0.68 -5.53 -15.49
CA PHE A 42 -1.81 -6.33 -15.96
C PHE A 42 -1.28 -7.68 -16.45
N TRP A 43 -1.82 -8.77 -15.91
CA TRP A 43 -1.29 -10.13 -16.08
C TRP A 43 -2.42 -11.17 -16.17
N SER A 44 -2.10 -12.42 -16.44
CA SER A 44 -3.04 -13.54 -16.32
C SER A 44 -2.36 -14.80 -15.83
N ALA A 45 -3.14 -15.75 -15.29
CA ALA A 45 -2.65 -17.10 -15.00
C ALA A 45 -2.09 -17.78 -16.27
N ASN A 46 -1.13 -18.69 -16.07
CA ASN A 46 -0.46 -19.46 -17.13
C ASN A 46 0.31 -18.60 -18.15
N CYS A 47 0.86 -17.46 -17.70
CA CYS A 47 1.68 -16.55 -18.50
C CYS A 47 3.12 -16.55 -17.97
N PRO A 48 4.06 -17.30 -18.57
CA PRO A 48 5.45 -17.38 -18.07
C PRO A 48 6.15 -16.03 -17.97
N ALA A 49 5.98 -15.17 -18.98
CA ALA A 49 6.53 -13.81 -18.98
C ALA A 49 5.96 -12.95 -17.84
N CYS A 50 4.70 -13.16 -17.46
CA CYS A 50 4.09 -12.45 -16.35
C CYS A 50 4.68 -12.88 -15.00
N GLU A 51 4.93 -14.18 -14.81
CA GLU A 51 5.58 -14.68 -13.59
C GLU A 51 7.03 -14.15 -13.49
N GLU A 52 7.77 -14.13 -14.60
CA GLU A 52 9.12 -13.58 -14.63
C GLU A 52 9.15 -12.08 -14.30
N GLU A 53 8.22 -11.30 -14.84
CA GLU A 53 8.10 -9.88 -14.50
C GLU A 53 7.71 -9.68 -13.02
N LYS A 54 6.80 -10.51 -12.48
CA LYS A 54 6.42 -10.46 -11.06
C LYS A 54 7.62 -10.72 -10.13
N GLU A 55 8.43 -11.73 -10.43
CA GLU A 55 9.68 -11.99 -9.69
C GLU A 55 10.62 -10.79 -9.74
N PHE A 56 10.84 -10.23 -10.94
CA PHE A 56 11.66 -9.03 -11.10
C PHE A 56 11.11 -7.83 -10.32
N LEU A 57 9.80 -7.57 -10.38
CA LEU A 57 9.16 -6.45 -9.69
C LEU A 57 9.22 -6.57 -8.17
N HIS A 58 9.15 -7.79 -7.63
CA HIS A 58 9.38 -8.03 -6.20
C HIS A 58 10.81 -7.67 -5.78
N GLU A 59 11.82 -8.12 -6.53
CA GLU A 59 13.23 -7.74 -6.28
C GLU A 59 13.43 -6.23 -6.45
N LEU A 60 12.79 -5.63 -7.44
CA LEU A 60 12.86 -4.19 -7.68
C LEU A 60 12.30 -3.39 -6.50
N GLN A 61 11.15 -3.79 -5.95
CA GLN A 61 10.58 -3.12 -4.77
C GLN A 61 11.48 -3.25 -3.54
N GLN A 62 12.24 -4.34 -3.38
CA GLN A 62 13.22 -4.45 -2.29
C GLN A 62 14.33 -3.38 -2.41
N ASN A 63 14.73 -3.06 -3.63
CA ASN A 63 15.74 -2.02 -3.91
C ASN A 63 15.16 -0.60 -3.88
N TYR A 64 13.87 -0.46 -4.17
CA TYR A 64 13.14 0.81 -4.20
C TYR A 64 11.86 0.71 -3.36
N PRO A 65 11.95 0.54 -2.02
CA PRO A 65 10.79 0.27 -1.16
C PRO A 65 9.69 1.34 -1.27
N GLN A 66 10.06 2.55 -1.65
CA GLN A 66 9.16 3.68 -1.81
C GLN A 66 8.26 3.62 -3.06
N ILE A 67 8.37 2.60 -3.92
CA ILE A 67 7.41 2.36 -5.00
C ILE A 67 6.21 1.56 -4.49
N GLU A 68 5.02 1.94 -4.94
CA GLU A 68 3.80 1.15 -4.76
C GLU A 68 3.59 0.28 -6.00
N MET A 69 3.04 -0.93 -5.84
CA MET A 69 2.66 -1.77 -6.97
C MET A 69 1.21 -2.23 -6.86
N ARG A 70 0.50 -2.21 -7.99
CA ARG A 70 -0.90 -2.66 -8.10
C ARG A 70 -1.04 -3.61 -9.29
N TRP A 71 -1.38 -4.88 -9.04
CA TRP A 71 -1.41 -5.90 -10.09
C TRP A 71 -2.83 -6.43 -10.34
N PHE A 72 -3.22 -6.54 -11.60
CA PHE A 72 -4.57 -6.85 -12.03
C PHE A 72 -4.60 -8.09 -12.92
N ASP A 73 -5.31 -9.15 -12.50
CA ASP A 73 -5.50 -10.37 -13.30
C ASP A 73 -6.61 -10.16 -14.33
N VAL A 74 -6.22 -9.88 -15.57
CA VAL A 74 -7.15 -9.67 -16.69
C VAL A 74 -7.74 -10.97 -17.23
N GLY A 75 -7.14 -12.12 -16.90
CA GLY A 75 -7.66 -13.43 -17.27
C GLY A 75 -8.80 -13.89 -16.36
N ALA A 76 -8.77 -13.49 -15.09
CA ALA A 76 -9.81 -13.80 -14.13
C ALA A 76 -10.98 -12.80 -14.14
N ARG A 77 -10.71 -11.53 -14.47
CA ARG A 77 -11.64 -10.41 -14.23
C ARG A 77 -11.77 -9.46 -15.43
N PRO A 78 -12.91 -9.49 -16.16
CA PRO A 78 -13.13 -8.64 -17.33
C PRO A 78 -13.03 -7.13 -17.05
N GLU A 79 -13.38 -6.68 -15.84
CA GLU A 79 -13.30 -5.27 -15.47
C GLU A 79 -11.87 -4.71 -15.53
N PHE A 80 -10.85 -5.56 -15.39
CA PHE A 80 -9.46 -5.15 -15.51
C PHE A 80 -8.96 -5.15 -16.96
N VAL A 81 -9.62 -5.90 -17.86
CA VAL A 81 -9.40 -5.76 -19.30
C VAL A 81 -9.82 -4.36 -19.74
N ASP A 82 -11.01 -3.91 -19.33
CA ASP A 82 -11.50 -2.56 -19.65
C ASP A 82 -10.58 -1.47 -19.12
N LEU A 83 -10.06 -1.65 -17.89
CA LEU A 83 -9.10 -0.72 -17.28
C LEU A 83 -7.78 -0.66 -18.07
N ALA A 84 -7.23 -1.81 -18.47
CA ALA A 84 -6.03 -1.89 -19.28
C ALA A 84 -6.22 -1.19 -20.63
N MET A 85 -7.36 -1.43 -21.29
CA MET A 85 -7.68 -0.82 -22.59
C MET A 85 -7.80 0.70 -22.51
N LEU A 86 -8.39 1.25 -21.44
CA LEU A 86 -8.46 2.70 -21.23
C LEU A 86 -7.06 3.34 -21.11
N LEU A 87 -6.12 2.67 -20.44
CA LEU A 87 -4.72 3.13 -20.34
C LEU A 87 -4.01 3.03 -21.69
N CYS A 88 -4.20 1.93 -22.42
CA CYS A 88 -3.68 1.74 -23.77
C CYS A 88 -4.16 2.84 -24.73
N GLU A 89 -5.46 3.16 -24.73
CA GLU A 89 -6.03 4.24 -25.55
C GLU A 89 -5.40 5.58 -25.21
N ARG A 90 -5.27 5.90 -23.91
CA ARG A 90 -4.65 7.14 -23.45
C ARG A 90 -3.19 7.26 -23.91
N GLN A 91 -2.42 6.18 -23.81
CA GLN A 91 -1.00 6.14 -24.18
C GLN A 91 -0.77 5.79 -25.66
N LYS A 92 -1.83 5.61 -26.45
CA LYS A 92 -1.81 5.29 -27.88
C LYS A 92 -1.08 3.97 -28.20
N ILE A 93 -1.27 2.96 -27.35
CA ILE A 93 -0.77 1.61 -27.54
C ILE A 93 -1.71 0.85 -28.48
N ASN A 94 -1.20 0.46 -29.66
CA ASN A 94 -2.03 -0.15 -30.71
C ASN A 94 -2.05 -1.68 -30.67
N ALA A 95 -1.11 -2.32 -29.98
CA ALA A 95 -0.98 -3.78 -29.92
C ALA A 95 -0.74 -4.21 -28.46
N PRO A 96 -1.74 -4.10 -27.59
CA PRO A 96 -1.59 -4.50 -26.19
C PRO A 96 -1.43 -6.01 -26.05
N SER A 97 -0.51 -6.43 -25.19
CA SER A 97 -0.31 -7.82 -24.78
C SER A 97 0.17 -7.85 -23.33
N ILE A 98 -0.16 -8.92 -22.61
CA ILE A 98 0.34 -9.14 -21.25
C ILE A 98 1.74 -9.81 -21.26
N PRO A 99 2.54 -9.62 -20.21
CA PRO A 99 2.31 -8.65 -19.14
C PRO A 99 2.39 -7.22 -19.68
N LEU A 100 1.53 -6.36 -19.15
CA LEU A 100 1.39 -4.98 -19.57
C LEU A 100 1.61 -4.08 -18.36
N THR A 101 2.68 -3.30 -18.39
CA THR A 101 3.12 -2.51 -17.24
C THR A 101 2.98 -1.03 -17.53
N PHE A 102 2.46 -0.27 -16.57
CA PHE A 102 2.36 1.19 -16.64
C PHE A 102 3.03 1.84 -15.44
N LEU A 103 3.74 2.93 -15.70
CA LEU A 103 4.35 3.77 -14.68
C LEU A 103 4.31 5.22 -15.16
N GLY A 104 3.37 6.00 -14.61
CA GLY A 104 3.03 7.31 -15.14
C GLY A 104 2.54 7.29 -16.58
N ASN A 105 3.18 8.09 -17.44
CA ASN A 105 2.88 8.14 -18.88
C ASN A 105 3.75 7.19 -19.71
N TRP A 106 4.52 6.34 -19.05
CA TRP A 106 5.34 5.30 -19.68
C TRP A 106 4.68 3.93 -19.52
N SER A 107 4.94 3.04 -20.47
CA SER A 107 4.43 1.67 -20.48
C SER A 107 5.44 0.69 -21.08
N LEU A 108 5.36 -0.57 -20.64
CA LEU A 108 6.01 -1.71 -21.28
C LEU A 108 4.95 -2.74 -21.71
N VAL A 109 5.05 -3.20 -22.96
CA VAL A 109 4.17 -4.23 -23.52
C VAL A 109 4.97 -5.50 -23.74
N GLY A 110 4.66 -6.55 -22.97
CA GLY A 110 5.36 -7.81 -23.01
C GLY A 110 6.74 -7.72 -22.34
N PHE A 111 6.91 -8.43 -21.23
CA PHE A 111 8.21 -8.60 -20.60
C PHE A 111 8.99 -9.70 -21.31
N GLN A 112 10.22 -9.39 -21.71
CA GLN A 112 11.08 -10.35 -22.42
C GLN A 112 12.05 -11.05 -21.48
N GLN A 113 12.85 -10.26 -20.75
CA GLN A 113 13.85 -10.73 -19.80
C GLN A 113 14.32 -9.56 -18.92
N ARG A 114 14.98 -9.88 -17.81
CA ARG A 114 15.48 -8.91 -16.82
C ARG A 114 16.42 -7.85 -17.41
N GLU A 115 17.31 -8.21 -18.32
CA GLU A 115 18.34 -7.32 -18.87
C GLU A 115 17.78 -6.30 -19.87
N THR A 116 16.55 -6.49 -20.34
CA THR A 116 15.90 -5.60 -21.30
C THR A 116 14.67 -4.95 -20.68
N GLY A 117 13.57 -5.70 -20.55
CA GLY A 117 12.33 -5.21 -19.94
C GLY A 117 12.54 -4.76 -18.51
N GLY A 118 13.27 -5.54 -17.71
CA GLY A 118 13.59 -5.17 -16.33
C GLY A 118 14.39 -3.87 -16.24
N ALA A 119 15.44 -3.72 -17.04
CA ALA A 119 16.23 -2.49 -17.12
C ALA A 119 15.40 -1.27 -17.53
N GLN A 120 14.43 -1.44 -18.45
CA GLN A 120 13.53 -0.35 -18.84
C GLN A 120 12.59 0.07 -17.71
N ILE A 121 12.04 -0.89 -16.95
CA ILE A 121 11.19 -0.61 -15.79
C ILE A 121 12.00 0.09 -14.70
N GLU A 122 13.18 -0.43 -14.35
CA GLU A 122 14.03 0.16 -13.32
C GLU A 122 14.43 1.60 -13.67
N GLU A 123 14.82 1.86 -14.91
CA GLU A 123 15.14 3.23 -15.35
C GLU A 123 13.92 4.16 -15.21
N GLN A 124 12.74 3.71 -15.61
CA GLN A 124 11.52 4.52 -15.45
C GLN A 124 11.18 4.74 -13.97
N VAL A 125 11.37 3.74 -13.09
CA VAL A 125 11.24 3.90 -11.64
C VAL A 125 12.18 4.98 -11.13
N ARG A 126 13.46 4.95 -11.52
CA ARG A 126 14.45 5.96 -11.13
C ARG A 126 14.05 7.35 -11.61
N LEU A 127 13.57 7.49 -12.84
CA LEU A 127 13.06 8.76 -13.37
C LEU A 127 11.88 9.29 -12.55
N CYS A 128 10.90 8.43 -12.25
CA CYS A 128 9.74 8.79 -11.44
C CYS A 128 10.11 9.20 -10.01
N LEU A 129 11.08 8.52 -9.40
CA LEU A 129 11.56 8.86 -8.06
C LEU A 129 12.29 10.20 -8.02
N GLN A 130 12.97 10.59 -9.10
CA GLN A 130 13.72 11.84 -9.17
C GLN A 130 12.85 13.04 -9.56
N GLN A 131 11.92 12.83 -10.49
CA GLN A 131 11.17 13.92 -11.14
C GLN A 131 9.69 13.96 -10.74
N GLY A 132 9.21 12.92 -10.05
CA GLY A 132 7.80 12.67 -9.82
C GLY A 132 7.14 12.05 -11.06
N CYS A 133 6.14 11.20 -10.83
CA CYS A 133 5.28 10.68 -11.88
C CYS A 133 3.82 10.88 -11.51
N GLN A 134 3.00 11.21 -12.51
CA GLN A 134 1.55 11.20 -12.35
C GLN A 134 1.07 9.76 -12.14
N ASP A 135 0.08 9.53 -11.29
CA ASP A 135 -0.64 8.24 -11.23
C ASP A 135 -1.32 7.97 -12.60
N ALA A 136 -0.98 6.83 -13.23
CA ALA A 136 -1.48 6.43 -14.54
C ALA A 136 -3.02 6.30 -14.57
N LEU A 137 -3.64 5.82 -13.49
CA LEU A 137 -5.09 5.72 -13.36
C LEU A 137 -5.75 7.08 -13.15
N LEU A 138 -5.15 7.97 -12.34
CA LEU A 138 -5.70 9.33 -12.19
C LEU A 138 -5.68 10.11 -13.50
N ALA A 139 -4.71 9.80 -14.36
CA ALA A 139 -4.63 10.38 -15.69
C ALA A 139 -5.92 10.11 -16.50
N LEU A 140 -6.61 8.98 -16.29
CA LEU A 140 -7.89 8.67 -16.95
C LEU A 140 -9.02 9.65 -16.60
N GLY A 141 -8.90 10.46 -15.55
CA GLY A 141 -9.93 11.39 -15.09
C GLY A 141 -10.93 10.75 -14.11
N PRO A 142 -12.01 11.46 -13.70
CA PRO A 142 -12.91 11.02 -12.65
C PRO A 142 -13.79 9.86 -13.13
N ARG A 143 -13.34 8.62 -12.89
CA ARG A 143 -14.07 7.38 -13.16
C ARG A 143 -14.33 6.66 -11.85
N GLN A 144 -15.53 6.11 -11.70
CA GLN A 144 -15.89 5.39 -10.47
C GLN A 144 -14.96 4.18 -10.24
N SER A 145 -14.57 3.47 -11.28
CA SER A 145 -13.62 2.35 -11.19
C SER A 145 -12.27 2.78 -10.63
N VAL A 146 -11.72 3.91 -11.10
CA VAL A 146 -10.46 4.49 -10.60
C VAL A 146 -10.59 4.94 -9.15
N LEU A 147 -11.70 5.58 -8.79
CA LEU A 147 -11.97 6.00 -7.41
C LEU A 147 -12.07 4.80 -6.46
N ASN A 148 -12.72 3.73 -6.89
CA ASN A 148 -12.84 2.49 -6.11
C ASN A 148 -11.46 1.86 -5.87
N ILE A 149 -10.67 1.67 -6.93
CA ILE A 149 -9.31 1.10 -6.82
C ILE A 149 -8.44 1.94 -5.86
N ARG A 150 -8.50 3.27 -5.98
CA ARG A 150 -7.74 4.16 -5.11
C ARG A 150 -8.21 4.07 -3.65
N ASN A 151 -9.52 4.03 -3.42
CA ASN A 151 -10.06 3.88 -2.07
C ASN A 151 -9.69 2.52 -1.46
N GLU A 152 -9.76 1.45 -2.24
CA GLU A 152 -9.35 0.11 -1.84
C GLU A 152 -7.85 0.05 -1.53
N ALA A 153 -7.00 0.71 -2.33
CA ALA A 153 -5.56 0.84 -2.05
C ALA A 153 -5.30 1.56 -0.73
N ASN A 154 -5.92 2.73 -0.53
CA ASN A 154 -5.78 3.54 0.68
C ASN A 154 -6.24 2.80 1.94
N LEU A 155 -7.28 1.96 1.81
CA LEU A 155 -7.83 1.16 2.90
C LEU A 155 -7.14 -0.21 3.03
N HIS A 156 -6.14 -0.52 2.19
CA HIS A 156 -5.43 -1.81 2.14
C HIS A 156 -6.35 -3.02 1.93
N ILE A 157 -7.41 -2.86 1.13
CA ILE A 157 -8.45 -3.88 0.89
C ILE A 157 -8.71 -4.10 -0.62
N PRO A 158 -7.71 -4.48 -1.41
CA PRO A 158 -7.86 -4.57 -2.87
C PRO A 158 -8.88 -5.65 -3.27
N ALA A 159 -9.95 -5.27 -3.99
CA ALA A 159 -11.02 -6.20 -4.36
C ALA A 159 -10.69 -6.94 -5.67
N GLY A 160 -10.04 -8.11 -5.55
CA GLY A 160 -9.72 -8.97 -6.70
C GLY A 160 -8.44 -8.59 -7.47
N TRP A 161 -7.62 -7.70 -6.92
CA TRP A 161 -6.32 -7.32 -7.44
C TRP A 161 -5.27 -7.37 -6.31
N GLU A 162 -3.98 -7.34 -6.65
CA GLU A 162 -2.87 -7.47 -5.69
C GLU A 162 -2.28 -6.09 -5.40
N HIS A 163 -2.09 -5.76 -4.11
CA HIS A 163 -1.58 -4.47 -3.67
C HIS A 163 -0.29 -4.63 -2.86
N TYR A 164 0.75 -3.91 -3.26
CA TYR A 164 2.04 -3.84 -2.57
C TYR A 164 2.30 -2.38 -2.20
N PRO A 165 2.03 -1.96 -0.95
CA PRO A 165 2.13 -0.56 -0.57
C PRO A 165 3.57 -0.07 -0.61
N ALA A 166 3.75 1.21 -0.93
CA ALA A 166 5.04 1.88 -0.79
C ALA A 166 5.46 1.95 0.69
N VAL A 167 6.73 1.67 0.95
CA VAL A 167 7.38 1.84 2.25
C VAL A 167 8.40 2.95 2.11
N ALA A 168 8.29 4.02 2.90
CA ALA A 168 9.28 5.09 2.89
C ALA A 168 10.68 4.52 3.14
N PRO A 169 11.75 5.01 2.48
CA PRO A 169 13.10 4.51 2.71
C PRO A 169 13.46 4.77 4.17
N GLN A 170 13.50 3.72 4.98
CA GLN A 170 13.91 3.85 6.36
C GLN A 170 15.41 4.18 6.35
N GLN A 171 15.76 5.40 6.76
CA GLN A 171 17.13 5.71 7.11
C GLN A 171 17.51 4.81 8.28
N SER A 172 18.46 3.90 8.07
CA SER A 172 19.05 3.06 9.11
C SER A 172 19.61 3.92 10.24
N GLY A 173 18.80 4.11 11.28
CA GLY A 173 19.12 4.90 12.45
C GLY A 173 18.22 4.50 13.62
N SER A 174 18.74 3.58 14.46
CA SER A 174 18.32 3.29 15.84
C SER A 174 16.80 3.32 16.11
N GLN A 175 16.12 2.19 15.85
CA GLN A 175 14.74 2.01 16.28
C GLN A 175 14.68 1.69 17.78
N THR A 176 14.24 2.65 18.58
CA THR A 176 13.37 2.32 19.72
C THR A 176 11.98 2.11 19.13
N ALA A 177 11.70 0.88 18.68
CA ALA A 177 10.42 0.53 18.07
C ALA A 177 9.27 0.85 19.04
N GLN A 178 8.44 1.82 18.67
CA GLN A 178 7.15 2.02 19.30
C GLN A 178 6.29 0.82 18.85
N ARG A 179 6.07 -0.15 19.76
CA ARG A 179 5.20 -1.30 19.52
C ARG A 179 3.82 -0.77 19.17
N THR A 180 3.43 -0.87 17.91
CA THR A 180 2.06 -0.60 17.48
C THR A 180 1.28 -1.90 17.60
N ASP A 181 0.41 -1.96 18.58
CA ASP A 181 -0.51 -3.08 18.75
C ASP A 181 -1.65 -2.93 17.74
N LYS A 182 -1.95 -3.99 16.99
CA LYS A 182 -3.00 -3.99 15.96
C LYS A 182 -3.60 -5.37 15.79
N ILE A 183 -4.82 -5.41 15.25
CA ILE A 183 -5.48 -6.65 14.86
C ILE A 183 -5.43 -6.80 13.34
N ILE A 184 -4.98 -7.97 12.89
CA ILE A 184 -5.03 -8.35 11.48
C ILE A 184 -6.18 -9.35 11.29
N VAL A 185 -7.14 -8.97 10.47
CA VAL A 185 -8.16 -9.88 9.94
C VAL A 185 -7.59 -10.50 8.68
N TYR A 186 -7.24 -11.77 8.72
CA TYR A 186 -6.83 -12.51 7.53
C TYR A 186 -8.04 -13.16 6.87
N TYR A 187 -8.14 -13.08 5.55
CA TYR A 187 -8.89 -14.06 4.75
C TYR A 187 -7.88 -14.90 3.96
N LEU A 188 -7.72 -16.15 4.39
CA LEU A 188 -6.71 -17.08 3.89
C LEU A 188 -7.36 -18.03 2.91
N HIS A 189 -6.82 -18.10 1.69
CA HIS A 189 -7.37 -18.92 0.62
C HIS A 189 -6.30 -19.73 -0.11
N GLY A 190 -6.69 -20.82 -0.78
CA GLY A 190 -5.83 -21.53 -1.73
C GLY A 190 -5.88 -20.93 -3.13
N LYS A 191 -5.11 -21.47 -4.07
CA LYS A 191 -5.09 -20.99 -5.47
C LYS A 191 -6.42 -21.23 -6.18
N ALA A 192 -7.05 -22.38 -5.94
CA ALA A 192 -8.35 -22.70 -6.50
C ALA A 192 -9.46 -21.87 -5.80
N ARG A 193 -10.11 -20.98 -6.56
CA ARG A 193 -11.21 -20.14 -6.08
C ARG A 193 -12.56 -20.73 -6.48
N CYS A 194 -13.50 -20.71 -5.55
CA CYS A 194 -14.85 -21.22 -5.70
C CYS A 194 -15.88 -20.10 -5.47
N ALA A 195 -17.11 -20.23 -5.98
CA ALA A 195 -18.15 -19.20 -5.78
C ALA A 195 -18.42 -18.91 -4.29
N SER A 196 -18.43 -19.94 -3.44
CA SER A 196 -18.53 -19.79 -1.98
C SER A 196 -17.34 -19.04 -1.38
N CYS A 197 -16.13 -19.28 -1.88
CA CYS A 197 -14.90 -18.64 -1.45
C CYS A 197 -14.96 -17.13 -1.75
N GLU A 198 -15.35 -16.77 -2.97
CA GLU A 198 -15.55 -15.39 -3.40
C GLU A 198 -16.63 -14.69 -2.57
N THR A 199 -17.70 -15.40 -2.23
CA THR A 199 -18.78 -14.89 -1.38
C THR A 199 -18.29 -14.57 0.04
N ILE A 200 -17.54 -15.50 0.66
CA ILE A 200 -16.95 -15.29 2.00
C ILE A 200 -16.00 -14.09 1.97
N GLU A 201 -15.15 -14.00 0.95
CA GLU A 201 -14.24 -12.87 0.79
C GLU A 201 -15.00 -11.55 0.68
N ALA A 202 -16.02 -11.50 -0.20
CA ALA A 202 -16.82 -10.30 -0.42
C ALA A 202 -17.51 -9.85 0.88
N TYR A 203 -18.12 -10.78 1.62
CA TYR A 203 -18.79 -10.45 2.89
C TYR A 203 -17.79 -10.01 3.97
N THR A 204 -16.61 -10.62 4.00
CA THR A 204 -15.53 -10.24 4.93
C THR A 204 -15.06 -8.82 4.65
N ARG A 205 -14.72 -8.52 3.40
CA ARG A 205 -14.31 -7.18 2.95
C ARG A 205 -15.37 -6.14 3.25
N GLU A 206 -16.62 -6.44 2.92
CA GLU A 206 -17.74 -5.54 3.15
C GLU A 206 -17.93 -5.26 4.65
N THR A 207 -17.86 -6.28 5.51
CA THR A 207 -17.99 -6.11 6.96
C THR A 207 -16.87 -5.26 7.53
N VAL A 208 -15.61 -5.57 7.19
CA VAL A 208 -14.45 -4.85 7.70
C VAL A 208 -14.48 -3.39 7.25
N ARG A 209 -14.76 -3.14 5.97
CA ARG A 209 -14.85 -1.79 5.42
C ARG A 209 -15.98 -0.97 6.06
N ASP A 210 -17.18 -1.53 6.17
CA ASP A 210 -18.36 -0.77 6.59
C ASP A 210 -18.38 -0.53 8.11
N ALA A 211 -17.93 -1.50 8.91
CA ALA A 211 -18.05 -1.46 10.37
C ALA A 211 -16.78 -0.98 11.10
N PHE A 212 -15.61 -1.03 10.46
CA PHE A 212 -14.31 -0.74 11.10
C PHE A 212 -13.49 0.29 10.32
N ALA A 213 -14.16 1.21 9.62
CA ALA A 213 -13.51 2.22 8.78
C ALA A 213 -12.51 3.10 9.56
N ASP A 214 -12.77 3.38 10.83
CA ASP A 214 -11.90 4.24 11.65
C ASP A 214 -10.71 3.46 12.22
N GLU A 215 -10.88 2.20 12.58
CA GLU A 215 -9.80 1.29 12.97
C GLU A 215 -8.85 1.02 11.80
N LEU A 216 -9.39 0.87 10.58
CA LEU A 216 -8.60 0.79 9.35
C LEU A 216 -7.79 2.06 9.11
N LYS A 217 -8.39 3.25 9.24
CA LYS A 217 -7.69 4.54 9.06
C LYS A 217 -6.60 4.77 10.09
N THR A 218 -6.82 4.33 11.33
CA THR A 218 -5.86 4.52 12.43
C THR A 218 -4.79 3.43 12.49
N GLY A 219 -4.89 2.38 11.67
CA GLY A 219 -3.97 1.24 11.66
C GLY A 219 -4.16 0.28 12.84
N GLN A 220 -5.23 0.43 13.62
CA GLN A 220 -5.58 -0.49 14.71
C GLN A 220 -6.15 -1.81 14.18
N LEU A 221 -6.73 -1.78 12.97
CA LEU A 221 -7.19 -2.97 12.27
C LEU A 221 -6.65 -2.98 10.85
N GLU A 222 -6.25 -4.15 10.37
CA GLU A 222 -5.78 -4.39 9.01
C GLU A 222 -6.51 -5.61 8.44
N LEU A 223 -6.91 -5.58 7.16
CA LEU A 223 -7.45 -6.75 6.46
C LEU A 223 -6.44 -7.25 5.44
N LYS A 224 -6.02 -8.52 5.56
CA LYS A 224 -5.11 -9.16 4.62
C LYS A 224 -5.80 -10.33 3.93
N VAL A 225 -5.84 -10.31 2.60
CA VAL A 225 -6.33 -11.44 1.80
C VAL A 225 -5.15 -12.13 1.15
N LEU A 226 -4.85 -13.36 1.57
CA LEU A 226 -3.60 -14.04 1.22
C LEU A 226 -3.84 -15.43 0.63
N ASN A 227 -3.09 -15.74 -0.42
CA ASN A 227 -2.96 -17.10 -0.93
C ASN A 227 -1.93 -17.88 -0.08
N VAL A 228 -2.38 -18.91 0.65
CA VAL A 228 -1.52 -19.71 1.54
C VAL A 228 -0.71 -20.79 0.80
N GLU A 229 -0.87 -20.93 -0.51
CA GLU A 229 -0.06 -21.88 -1.29
C GLU A 229 1.27 -21.29 -1.76
N THR A 230 1.48 -19.97 -1.64
CA THR A 230 2.77 -19.34 -1.99
C THR A 230 3.84 -19.70 -0.95
N PRO A 231 5.14 -19.79 -1.34
CA PRO A 231 6.22 -20.13 -0.41
C PRO A 231 6.25 -19.24 0.85
N GLU A 232 5.97 -17.96 0.69
CA GLU A 232 6.01 -16.95 1.76
C GLU A 232 4.87 -17.17 2.78
N ASN A 233 3.69 -17.60 2.33
CA ASN A 233 2.49 -17.71 3.16
C ASN A 233 2.16 -19.13 3.62
N LYS A 234 2.89 -20.15 3.13
CA LYS A 234 2.60 -21.56 3.41
C LYS A 234 2.66 -21.95 4.89
N HIS A 235 3.37 -21.17 5.70
CA HIS A 235 3.46 -21.36 7.15
C HIS A 235 2.09 -21.26 7.84
N PHE A 236 1.20 -20.38 7.38
CA PHE A 236 -0.14 -20.16 7.96
C PHE A 236 -1.01 -21.42 8.00
N ILE A 237 -0.83 -22.35 7.05
CA ILE A 237 -1.59 -23.62 7.01
C ILE A 237 -1.35 -24.41 8.31
N LYS A 238 -0.10 -24.48 8.75
CA LYS A 238 0.26 -25.23 9.96
C LYS A 238 -0.05 -24.43 11.23
N GLU A 239 0.24 -23.13 11.22
CA GLU A 239 0.09 -22.27 12.40
C GLU A 239 -1.36 -22.10 12.81
N TYR A 240 -2.24 -21.80 11.85
CA TYR A 240 -3.67 -21.64 12.10
C TYR A 240 -4.47 -22.93 11.90
N GLN A 241 -3.78 -24.05 11.67
CA GLN A 241 -4.37 -25.38 11.48
C GLN A 241 -5.49 -25.36 10.42
N LEU A 242 -5.19 -24.76 9.28
CA LEU A 242 -6.16 -24.55 8.21
C LEU A 242 -6.37 -25.86 7.43
N TYR A 243 -7.61 -26.32 7.43
CA TYR A 243 -8.06 -27.42 6.57
C TYR A 243 -8.78 -26.93 5.30
N SER A 244 -9.27 -25.68 5.32
CA SER A 244 -9.95 -24.99 4.23
C SER A 244 -9.69 -23.48 4.31
N GLN A 245 -10.21 -22.72 3.34
CA GLN A 245 -10.17 -21.26 3.37
C GLN A 245 -10.87 -20.75 4.63
N SER A 246 -10.34 -19.70 5.25
CA SER A 246 -10.92 -19.21 6.50
C SER A 246 -10.65 -17.73 6.74
N VAL A 247 -11.43 -17.17 7.67
CA VAL A 247 -11.14 -15.88 8.30
C VAL A 247 -10.45 -16.14 9.64
N VAL A 248 -9.29 -15.53 9.85
CA VAL A 248 -8.52 -15.61 11.09
C VAL A 248 -8.34 -14.20 11.64
N LEU A 249 -8.58 -14.03 12.94
CA LEU A 249 -8.23 -12.81 13.68
C LEU A 249 -6.87 -13.03 14.33
N SER A 250 -5.94 -12.12 14.14
CA SER A 250 -4.58 -12.16 14.69
C SER A 250 -4.32 -10.87 15.46
N ASP A 251 -3.94 -10.99 16.72
CA ASP A 251 -3.59 -9.86 17.57
C ASP A 251 -2.07 -9.74 17.59
N VAL A 252 -1.54 -8.61 17.13
CA VAL A 252 -0.12 -8.39 16.89
C VAL A 252 0.35 -7.23 17.72
N HIS A 253 1.33 -7.47 18.60
CA HIS A 253 1.96 -6.44 19.41
C HIS A 253 3.37 -6.18 18.87
N GLY A 254 3.52 -5.09 18.10
CA GLY A 254 4.74 -4.84 17.33
C GLY A 254 4.87 -5.80 16.14
N GLU A 255 5.86 -6.71 16.17
CA GLU A 255 6.08 -7.72 15.12
C GLU A 255 5.63 -9.12 15.53
N GLN A 256 5.18 -9.29 16.77
CA GLN A 256 4.85 -10.60 17.32
C GLN A 256 3.33 -10.79 17.44
N GLU A 257 2.81 -11.85 16.85
CA GLU A 257 1.46 -12.32 17.13
C GLU A 257 1.39 -12.85 18.58
N VAL A 258 0.48 -12.29 19.37
CA VAL A 258 0.28 -12.66 20.78
C VAL A 258 -0.90 -13.60 20.97
N ARG A 259 -1.87 -13.59 20.05
CA ARG A 259 -2.98 -14.56 19.99
C ARG A 259 -3.63 -14.54 18.61
N TRP A 260 -4.31 -15.63 18.29
CA TRP A 260 -5.13 -15.73 17.08
C TRP A 260 -6.43 -16.48 17.34
N LYS A 261 -7.41 -16.32 16.45
CA LYS A 261 -8.69 -17.03 16.46
C LYS A 261 -9.15 -17.33 15.03
N ASN A 262 -9.35 -18.60 14.73
CA ASN A 262 -10.00 -19.04 13.49
C ASN A 262 -11.53 -18.95 13.65
N LEU A 263 -12.23 -18.46 12.62
CA LEU A 263 -13.69 -18.24 12.62
C LEU A 263 -14.43 -19.26 11.73
N PRO A 264 -14.58 -20.54 12.14
CA PRO A 264 -15.15 -21.58 11.28
C PRO A 264 -16.62 -21.35 10.92
N ARG A 265 -17.38 -20.62 11.75
CA ARG A 265 -18.82 -20.38 11.57
C ARG A 265 -19.15 -19.51 10.35
N ILE A 266 -18.15 -18.88 9.72
CA ILE A 266 -18.34 -18.19 8.44
C ILE A 266 -18.90 -19.13 7.36
N TRP A 267 -18.57 -20.43 7.43
CA TRP A 267 -19.08 -21.45 6.51
C TRP A 267 -20.52 -21.84 6.80
N GLU A 268 -20.90 -21.88 8.08
CA GLU A 268 -22.28 -22.14 8.51
C GLU A 268 -23.23 -21.01 8.09
N LEU A 269 -22.73 -19.77 8.12
CA LEU A 269 -23.50 -18.55 7.90
C LEU A 269 -23.44 -18.05 6.45
N LEU A 270 -22.73 -18.74 5.55
CA LEU A 270 -22.47 -18.30 4.18
C LEU A 270 -23.73 -17.87 3.42
N TYR A 271 -24.82 -18.60 3.58
CA TYR A 271 -26.08 -18.36 2.85
C TYR A 271 -27.00 -17.35 3.53
N ASP A 272 -26.62 -16.82 4.69
CA ASP A 272 -27.29 -15.71 5.36
C ASP A 272 -26.30 -14.55 5.51
N LYS A 273 -26.27 -13.67 4.49
CA LYS A 273 -25.37 -12.51 4.47
C LYS A 273 -25.49 -11.67 5.73
N THR A 274 -26.69 -11.47 6.24
CA THR A 274 -26.90 -10.60 7.42
C THR A 274 -26.30 -11.24 8.66
N ALA A 275 -26.60 -12.52 8.90
CA ALA A 275 -26.05 -13.26 10.03
C ALA A 275 -24.52 -13.39 9.93
N PHE A 276 -23.97 -13.61 8.72
CA PHE A 276 -22.53 -13.63 8.48
C PHE A 276 -21.88 -12.31 8.91
N LYS A 277 -22.37 -11.17 8.40
CA LYS A 277 -21.78 -9.86 8.69
C LYS A 277 -21.87 -9.55 10.19
N GLN A 278 -23.01 -9.84 10.82
CA GLN A 278 -23.19 -9.65 12.26
C GLN A 278 -22.23 -10.51 13.09
N TYR A 279 -22.09 -11.80 12.73
CA TYR A 279 -21.15 -12.70 13.38
C TYR A 279 -19.72 -12.17 13.28
N LEU A 280 -19.25 -11.87 12.07
CA LEU A 280 -17.89 -11.38 11.87
C LEU A 280 -17.63 -10.05 12.57
N GLN A 281 -18.58 -9.11 12.51
CA GLN A 281 -18.48 -7.84 13.23
C GLN A 281 -18.38 -8.06 14.75
N SER A 282 -19.19 -8.97 15.31
CA SER A 282 -19.16 -9.26 16.74
C SER A 282 -17.82 -9.87 17.17
N GLU A 283 -17.27 -10.78 16.37
CA GLU A 283 -15.98 -11.44 16.63
C GLU A 283 -14.83 -10.45 16.60
N ILE A 284 -14.75 -9.58 15.58
CA ILE A 284 -13.73 -8.54 15.47
C ILE A 284 -13.84 -7.54 16.63
N THR A 285 -15.06 -7.13 16.98
CA THR A 285 -15.29 -6.17 18.09
C THR A 285 -14.83 -6.76 19.42
N ALA A 286 -15.16 -8.02 19.70
CA ALA A 286 -14.70 -8.72 20.89
C ALA A 286 -13.17 -8.81 20.92
N TYR A 287 -12.56 -9.16 19.78
CA TYR A 287 -11.10 -9.23 19.65
C TYR A 287 -10.44 -7.87 19.94
N LEU A 288 -10.96 -6.76 19.40
CA LEU A 288 -10.46 -5.39 19.68
C LEU A 288 -10.57 -4.99 21.15
N GLN A 289 -11.56 -5.50 21.89
CA GLN A 289 -11.77 -5.17 23.29
C GLN A 289 -10.87 -5.99 24.22
N GLU A 290 -10.71 -7.28 23.94
CA GLU A 290 -9.92 -8.19 24.78
C GLU A 290 -8.43 -7.80 24.84
N GLY A 291 -7.84 -7.30 23.74
CA GLY A 291 -6.44 -6.86 23.67
C GLY A 291 -6.13 -5.55 24.42
N ARG A 292 -7.14 -4.86 24.94
CA ARG A 292 -7.01 -3.59 25.69
C ARG A 292 -7.10 -3.76 27.22
N SER A 293 -7.12 -5.00 27.72
CA SER A 293 -7.35 -5.35 29.14
C SER A 293 -6.06 -5.65 29.90
#